data_AF-A0A956W0P5-F1
#
_entry.id   AF-A0A956W0P5-F1
#
_cell.length_a   1.000
_cell.length_b   1.000
_cell.length_c   1.000
_cell.angle_alpha   90.00
_cell.angle_beta   90.00
_cell.angle_gamma   90.00
#
_symmetry.space_group_name_H-M   'P 1'
#
loop_
_entity.id
_entity.type
_entity.pdbx_description
1 polymer ?
#
loop_
_entity_poly.entity_id
_entity_poly.type
_entity_poly.pdbx_seq_one_letter_code
_entity_poly.pdbx_strand_id
1 'polypeptide(L)' 'FDDDLQREWTWTERYATQPEILKYASHVADRFDLRRDIQFGTRVTGATWDEAASRWQITTDGGDRYTAQF' A
#
# COMPACT_ATOMS: atom_id res chain seq x y z
N PHE A 1 -18.60 -2.65 -4.12
CA PHE A 1 -17.63 -1.72 -3.50
C PHE A 1 -18.27 -1.20 -2.21
N ASP A 2 -17.50 -0.82 -1.19
CA ASP A 2 -18.05 -0.38 0.11
C ASP A 2 -18.85 0.92 -0.07
N ASP A 3 -20.18 0.83 0.05
CA ASP A 3 -21.11 1.95 -0.13
C ASP A 3 -21.02 2.97 1.03
N ASP A 4 -20.58 2.54 2.21
CA ASP A 4 -20.46 3.42 3.38
C ASP A 4 -19.18 4.27 3.28
N LEU A 5 -18.09 3.72 2.74
CA LEU A 5 -16.90 4.49 2.39
C LEU A 5 -17.22 5.63 1.41
N GLN A 6 -18.09 5.38 0.43
CA GLN A 6 -18.49 6.40 -0.54
C GLN A 6 -19.35 7.51 0.07
N ARG A 7 -20.12 7.20 1.12
CA ARG A 7 -20.98 8.17 1.81
C ARG A 7 -20.23 9.04 2.81
N GLU A 8 -19.17 8.51 3.40
CA GLU A 8 -18.37 9.23 4.40
C GLU A 8 -17.48 10.31 3.79
N TRP A 9 -17.12 10.17 2.51
CA TRP A 9 -16.26 11.14 1.83
C TRP A 9 -17.05 12.10 0.95
N THR A 10 -16.91 13.40 1.21
CA THR A 10 -17.47 14.46 0.36
C THR A 10 -16.36 15.17 -0.37
N TRP A 11 -16.35 15.05 -1.71
CA TRP A 11 -15.43 15.78 -2.56
C TRP A 11 -15.79 17.27 -2.63
N THR A 12 -14.79 18.12 -2.50
CA THR A 12 -14.91 19.58 -2.53
C THR A 12 -14.97 20.13 -3.95
N GLU A 13 -14.38 19.42 -4.92
CA GLU A 13 -14.31 19.83 -6.32
C GLU A 13 -14.65 18.67 -7.27
N ARG A 14 -15.08 19.01 -8.50
CA ARG A 14 -15.35 18.03 -9.56
C ARG A 14 -14.11 17.23 -9.96
N TYR A 15 -12.94 17.86 -9.89
CA TYR A 15 -11.64 17.25 -10.12
C TYR A 15 -10.78 17.49 -8.90
N ALA A 16 -10.66 16.48 -8.05
CA ALA A 16 -9.93 16.58 -6.80
C ALA A 16 -8.46 16.92 -7.04
N THR A 17 -7.95 17.85 -6.24
CA THR A 17 -6.53 18.21 -6.26
C THR A 17 -5.67 17.15 -5.56
N GLN A 18 -4.35 17.16 -5.78
CA GLN A 18 -3.43 16.23 -5.11
C GLN A 18 -3.59 16.19 -3.58
N PRO A 19 -3.77 17.33 -2.87
CA PRO A 19 -3.95 17.30 -1.42
C PRO A 19 -5.24 16.59 -0.99
N GLU A 20 -6.30 16.72 -1.77
CA GLU A 20 -7.58 16.07 -1.49
C GLU A 20 -7.52 14.56 -1.76
N ILE A 21 -6.90 14.16 -2.88
CA ILE A 21 -6.66 12.74 -3.20
C ILE A 21 -5.83 12.08 -2.10
N LEU A 22 -4.79 12.76 -1.60
CA LEU A 22 -3.96 12.23 -0.51
C LEU A 22 -4.76 12.04 0.79
N LYS A 23 -5.64 12.99 1.14
CA LYS A 23 -6.51 12.85 2.32
C LYS A 23 -7.50 11.70 2.15
N TYR A 24 -8.08 11.53 0.97
CA TYR A 24 -8.96 10.41 0.67
C TYR A 24 -8.23 9.07 0.81
N ALA A 25 -7.04 8.92 0.20
CA ALA A 25 -6.24 7.71 0.32
C ALA A 25 -5.85 7.41 1.78
N SER A 26 -5.53 8.46 2.55
CA SER A 26 -5.24 8.35 3.99
C SER A 26 -6.46 7.86 4.77
N HIS A 27 -7.65 8.40 4.50
CA HIS A 27 -8.92 8.00 5.12
C HIS A 27 -9.24 6.52 4.83
N VAL A 28 -9.09 6.08 3.57
CA VAL A 28 -9.26 4.67 3.20
C VAL A 28 -8.30 3.77 3.99
N ALA A 29 -7.02 4.14 4.06
CA ALA A 29 -6.02 3.36 4.77
C ALA A 29 -6.24 3.32 6.29
N ASP A 30 -6.86 4.34 6.88
CA ASP A 30 -7.22 4.37 8.31
C ASP A 30 -8.48 3.53 8.58
N ARG A 31 -9.50 3.67 7.75
CA ARG A 31 -10.77 2.93 7.88
C ARG A 31 -10.57 1.41 7.85
N PHE A 32 -9.70 0.93 6.96
CA PHE A 32 -9.43 -0.51 6.80
C PHE A 32 -8.19 -0.98 7.58
N ASP A 33 -7.60 -0.12 8.42
CA ASP A 33 -6.39 -0.41 9.21
C ASP A 33 -5.21 -0.96 8.38
N LEU A 34 -5.07 -0.48 7.14
CA LEU A 34 -4.06 -0.97 6.19
C LEU A 34 -2.65 -0.56 6.61
N ARG A 35 -2.50 0.52 7.38
CA ARG A 35 -1.20 1.04 7.81
C ARG A 35 -0.41 0.02 8.64
N ARG A 36 -1.09 -0.87 9.37
CA ARG A 36 -0.43 -1.93 10.14
C ARG A 36 0.35 -2.90 9.26
N ASP A 37 -0.11 -3.12 8.04
CA ASP A 37 0.48 -4.05 7.08
C ASP A 37 1.39 -3.36 6.05
N ILE A 38 1.56 -2.03 6.15
CA ILE A 38 2.39 -1.24 5.23
C ILE A 38 3.64 -0.76 5.96
N GLN A 39 4.80 -1.19 5.47
CA GLN A 39 6.10 -0.66 5.93
C GLN A 39 6.50 0.55 5.08
N PHE A 40 6.32 1.75 5.63
CA PHE A 40 6.76 2.99 5.00
C PHE A 40 8.27 3.23 5.17
N GLY A 41 8.85 4.04 4.29
CA GLY A 41 10.27 4.38 4.35
C GLY A 41 11.20 3.24 3.95
N THR A 42 10.67 2.16 3.38
CA THR A 42 11.41 0.98 2.96
C THR A 42 11.37 0.87 1.45
N ARG A 43 12.53 0.97 0.80
CA ARG A 43 12.64 0.83 -0.65
C ARG A 43 13.05 -0.60 -0.98
N VAL A 44 12.27 -1.27 -1.82
CA VAL A 44 12.69 -2.56 -2.40
C VAL A 44 13.84 -2.30 -3.39
N THR A 45 14.96 -2.99 -3.19
CA THR A 45 16.18 -2.88 -4.01
C THR A 45 16.34 -4.03 -4.98
N GLY A 46 15.69 -5.17 -4.71
CA GLY A 46 15.68 -6.31 -5.62
C GLY A 46 14.63 -7.36 -5.26
N ALA A 47 14.22 -8.12 -6.26
CA ALA A 47 13.37 -9.30 -6.10
C ALA A 47 13.86 -10.39 -7.06
N THR A 48 14.15 -11.58 -6.54
CA THR A 48 14.61 -12.72 -7.33
C THR A 48 13.71 -13.92 -7.07
N TRP A 49 13.36 -14.66 -8.14
CA TRP A 49 12.56 -15.88 -8.01
C TRP A 49 13.45 -17.06 -7.63
N ASP A 50 13.07 -17.76 -6.57
CA ASP A 50 13.65 -19.04 -6.16
C ASP A 50 12.77 -20.16 -6.72
N GLU A 51 13.25 -20.82 -7.78
CA GLU A 51 12.50 -21.90 -8.44
C GLU A 51 12.31 -23.12 -7.52
N ALA A 52 13.31 -23.45 -6.69
CA ALA A 52 13.26 -24.61 -5.81
C ALA A 52 12.22 -24.41 -4.69
N ALA A 53 12.13 -23.20 -4.15
CA ALA A 53 11.13 -22.83 -3.15
C ALA A 53 9.79 -22.39 -3.77
N SER A 54 9.75 -22.15 -5.09
CA SER A 54 8.62 -21.51 -5.79
C SER A 54 8.16 -20.23 -5.09
N ARG A 55 9.11 -19.36 -4.76
CA ARG A 55 8.90 -18.12 -3.98
C ARG A 55 9.78 -16.98 -4.47
N TRP A 56 9.29 -15.75 -4.31
CA TRP A 56 10.08 -14.54 -4.44
C TRP A 56 10.92 -14.31 -3.19
N GLN A 57 12.18 -13.95 -3.39
CA GLN A 57 13.06 -13.40 -2.37
C GLN A 57 13.22 -11.90 -2.64
N ILE A 58 12.76 -11.06 -1.71
CA ILE A 58 12.75 -9.60 -1.83
C ILE A 58 13.79 -9.03 -0.88
N THR A 59 14.58 -8.07 -1.35
CA THR A 59 15.59 -7.36 -0.55
C THR A 59 15.26 -5.87 -0.51
N THR A 60 15.48 -5.24 0.64
CA THR A 60 15.22 -3.80 0.84
C THR A 60 16.53 -3.01 1.00
N ASP A 61 16.43 -1.69 0.96
CA ASP A 61 17.54 -0.76 1.20
C ASP A 61 18.04 -0.77 2.65
N GLY A 62 17.18 -1.14 3.60
CA GLY A 62 17.53 -1.40 4.99
C GLY A 62 18.30 -2.72 5.22
N GLY A 63 18.41 -3.57 4.19
CA GLY A 63 19.05 -4.88 4.27
C GLY A 63 18.12 -6.01 4.73
N ASP A 64 16.83 -5.73 4.93
CA ASP A 64 15.83 -6.75 5.25
C ASP A 64 15.61 -7.69 4.06
N ARG A 65 15.23 -8.93 4.36
CA ARG A 65 14.86 -9.94 3.37
C ARG A 65 13.50 -10.53 3.68
N TYR A 66 12.64 -10.55 2.66
CA TYR A 66 11.29 -11.11 2.73
C TYR A 66 11.14 -12.24 1.73
N THR A 67 10.25 -13.19 2.03
CA THR A 67 9.85 -14.22 1.07
C THR A 67 8.35 -14.19 0.87
N ALA A 68 7.91 -14.22 -0.38
CA ALA A 68 6.49 -14.23 -0.74
C ALA A 68 6.22 -15.27 -1.82
N GLN A 69 5.02 -15.82 -1.84
CA GLN A 69 4.60 -16.70 -2.93
C GLN A 69 4.15 -15.89 -4.16
N PHE A 70 3.63 -14.68 -3.94
CA PHE A 70 3.07 -13.77 -4.94
C PHE A 70 3.55 -12.35 -4.68
#